data_AF-A0A645DRS4-F1
#
_entry.id   AF-A0A645DRS4-F1
#
_cell.length_a   1.000
_cell.length_b   1.000
_cell.length_c   1.000
_cell.angle_alpha   90.00
_cell.angle_beta   90.00
_cell.angle_gamma   90.00
#
_symmetry.space_group_name_H-M   'P 1'
#
loop_
_entity.id
_entity.type
_entity.pdbx_description
1 polymer ?
#
loop_
_entity_poly.entity_id
_entity_poly.type
_entity_poly.pdbx_seq_one_letter_code
_entity_poly.pdbx_strand_id
1 'polypeptide(L)' 'MKIIERARADGVDAPVVPMALTNLWGSFFSRIEQGGAMVRPFRRGMLNRVGLNVGAPMAAAQVQPASLRERVAQLLKA' A
#
# COMPACT_ATOMS: atom_id res chain seq x y z
N MET A 1 1.76 -17.92 -2.07
CA MET A 1 1.61 -16.55 -2.63
C MET A 1 2.44 -16.47 -3.90
N LYS A 2 1.84 -16.23 -5.07
CA LYS A 2 2.53 -16.33 -6.37
C LYS A 2 3.85 -15.54 -6.46
N ILE A 3 3.90 -14.34 -5.88
CA ILE A 3 5.11 -13.50 -5.94
C ILE A 3 6.24 -14.03 -5.04
N ILE A 4 5.91 -14.60 -3.89
CA ILE A 4 6.88 -15.22 -2.97
C ILE A 4 7.43 -16.51 -3.59
N GLU A 5 6.55 -17.30 -4.23
CA GLU A 5 6.95 -18.52 -4.93
C GLU A 5 7.92 -18.24 -6.08
N ARG A 6 7.65 -17.18 -6.88
CA ARG A 6 8.55 -16.73 -7.95
C ARG A 6 9.90 -16.26 -7.41
N ALA A 7 9.90 -15.39 -6.38
CA ALA A 7 11.13 -14.93 -5.76
C ALA A 7 11.99 -16.11 -5.28
N ARG A 8 11.37 -17.12 -4.67
CA ARG A 8 12.07 -18.33 -4.23
C ARG A 8 12.63 -19.16 -5.39
N ALA A 9 11.91 -19.26 -6.51
CA ALA A 9 12.40 -19.93 -7.72
C ALA A 9 13.65 -19.23 -8.30
N ASP A 10 13.72 -17.90 -8.13
CA ASP A 10 14.88 -17.09 -8.51
C ASP A 10 15.99 -17.11 -7.43
N GLY A 11 15.87 -17.96 -6.41
CA GLY A 11 16.86 -18.10 -5.32
C GLY A 11 16.77 -17.03 -4.23
N VAL A 12 15.70 -16.24 -4.20
CA VAL A 12 15.49 -15.14 -3.25
C VAL A 12 14.48 -15.52 -2.18
N ASP A 13 14.92 -15.56 -0.92
CA ASP A 13 14.01 -15.65 0.24
C ASP A 13 13.63 -14.24 0.73
N ALA A 14 12.56 -13.70 0.15
CA ALA A 14 12.16 -12.31 0.39
C ALA A 14 11.19 -12.19 1.59
N PRO A 15 11.47 -11.31 2.58
CA PRO A 15 10.50 -10.98 3.61
C PRO A 15 9.35 -10.16 3.03
N VAL A 16 8.18 -10.25 3.65
CA VAL A 16 7.03 -9.40 3.30
C VAL A 16 6.86 -8.33 4.36
N VAL A 17 6.91 -7.07 3.94
CA VAL A 17 6.72 -5.91 4.83
C VAL A 17 5.30 -5.36 4.63
N PRO A 18 4.39 -5.48 5.61
CA PRO A 18 3.05 -4.91 5.52
C PRO A 18 3.12 -3.38 5.62
N MET A 19 2.39 -2.71 4.75
CA MET A 19 2.38 -1.25 4.64
C MET A 19 0.96 -0.74 4.41
N ALA A 20 0.62 0.40 5.01
CA ALA A 20 -0.65 1.09 4.83
C ALA A 20 -0.42 2.54 4.42
N LEU A 21 -0.90 2.89 3.23
CA LEU A 21 -0.88 4.27 2.72
C LEU A 21 -2.16 4.98 3.13
N THR A 22 -2.04 6.16 3.73
CA THR A 22 -3.18 6.97 4.19
C THR A 22 -3.24 8.29 3.41
N ASN A 23 -4.45 8.84 3.30
CA ASN A 23 -4.72 10.15 2.69
C ASN A 23 -4.40 10.29 1.20
N LEU A 24 -4.08 9.22 0.47
CA LEU A 24 -3.85 9.26 -0.98
C LEU A 24 -5.11 9.56 -1.80
N TRP A 25 -6.28 9.10 -1.34
CA TRP A 25 -7.54 9.29 -2.06
C TRP A 25 -8.03 10.74 -2.00
N GLY A 26 -8.27 11.36 -3.14
CA GLY A 26 -8.53 12.80 -3.27
C GLY A 26 -7.29 13.68 -3.41
N SER A 27 -6.09 13.09 -3.46
CA SER A 27 -4.88 13.80 -3.93
C SER A 27 -4.95 14.10 -5.43
N PHE A 28 -4.09 15.00 -5.89
CA PHE A 28 -3.99 15.42 -7.29
C PHE A 28 -3.93 14.25 -8.31
N PHE A 29 -3.27 13.15 -7.95
CA PHE A 29 -3.07 11.97 -8.80
C PHE A 29 -4.18 10.92 -8.73
N SER A 30 -5.09 11.05 -7.77
CA SER A 30 -6.00 9.94 -7.40
C SER A 30 -7.34 9.93 -8.15
N ARG A 31 -7.62 10.93 -9.00
CA ARG A 31 -8.94 11.06 -9.63
C ARG A 31 -8.87 11.49 -11.10
N ILE A 32 -9.64 10.76 -11.91
CA ILE A 32 -9.99 11.10 -13.29
C ILE A 32 -11.42 11.64 -13.26
N GLU A 33 -11.62 12.86 -13.73
CA GLU A 33 -12.94 13.48 -13.89
C GLU A 33 -13.12 13.85 -15.36
N GLN A 34 -14.31 13.61 -15.92
CA GLN A 34 -14.63 13.98 -17.31
C GLN A 34 -13.63 13.46 -18.36
N GLY A 35 -13.03 12.28 -18.13
CA GLY A 35 -12.06 11.67 -19.05
C GLY A 35 -10.63 12.19 -18.93
N GLY A 36 -10.35 13.15 -18.03
CA GLY A 36 -9.00 13.68 -17.76
C GLY A 36 -8.55 13.41 -16.32
N ALA A 37 -7.29 13.02 -16.16
CA ALA A 37 -6.63 13.09 -14.85
C ALA A 37 -6.34 14.57 -14.51
N MET A 38 -6.14 14.88 -13.22
CA MET A 38 -5.57 16.17 -12.79
C MET A 38 -6.40 17.43 -13.13
N VAL A 39 -7.69 17.27 -13.43
CA VAL A 39 -8.58 18.37 -13.88
C VAL A 39 -8.78 19.46 -12.81
N ARG A 40 -8.68 19.11 -11.52
CA ARG A 40 -8.84 20.04 -10.39
C ARG A 40 -7.69 19.92 -9.39
N PRO A 41 -6.52 20.53 -9.68
CA PRO A 41 -5.43 20.60 -8.72
C PRO A 41 -5.87 21.28 -7.42
N PHE A 42 -5.34 20.81 -6.30
CA PHE A 42 -5.50 21.42 -4.97
C PHE A 42 -6.93 21.45 -4.38
N ARG A 43 -7.85 20.59 -4.82
CA ARG A 43 -9.21 20.52 -4.22
C ARG A 43 -9.20 20.30 -2.70
N ARG A 44 -8.25 19.53 -2.18
CA ARG A 44 -8.08 19.30 -0.75
C ARG A 44 -7.17 20.35 -0.08
N GLY A 45 -6.68 21.34 -0.81
CA GLY A 45 -5.60 22.26 -0.40
C GLY A 45 -4.21 21.84 -0.90
N MET A 46 -3.24 22.75 -0.79
CA MET A 46 -1.86 22.53 -1.26
C MET A 46 -1.02 21.62 -0.33
N LEU A 47 -1.43 21.45 0.93
CA LEU A 47 -0.63 20.82 1.99
C LEU A 47 -1.31 19.58 2.60
N ASN A 48 -1.89 18.72 1.78
CA ASN A 48 -2.43 17.46 2.29
C ASN A 48 -1.30 16.49 2.63
N ARG A 49 -1.20 16.09 3.90
CA ARG A 49 -0.25 15.09 4.35
C ARG A 49 -0.66 13.71 3.85
N VAL A 50 0.23 13.08 3.10
CA VAL A 50 0.19 11.64 2.83
C VAL A 50 0.90 10.92 3.98
N GLY A 51 0.36 9.79 4.42
CA GLY A 51 0.99 8.96 5.44
C GLY A 51 1.34 7.58 4.90
N LEU A 52 2.38 6.99 5.49
CA LEU A 52 2.75 5.60 5.27
C LEU A 52 3.08 4.97 6.62
N ASN A 53 2.27 4.02 7.03
CA ASN A 53 2.50 3.22 8.23
C ASN A 53 3.12 1.88 7.81
N VAL A 54 4.31 1.58 8.34
CA VAL A 54 5.09 0.38 7.98
C VAL A 54 5.14 -0.56 9.18
N GLY A 55 4.72 -1.80 8.99
CA GLY A 55 4.80 -2.83 10.02
C GLY A 55 6.11 -3.61 9.99
N ALA A 56 6.30 -4.44 11.02
CA ALA A 56 7.46 -5.32 11.09
C ALA A 56 7.49 -6.33 9.91
N PRO A 57 8.68 -6.66 9.38
CA PRO A 57 8.82 -7.70 8.35
C PRO A 57 8.27 -9.05 8.80
N MET A 58 7.65 -9.76 7.88
CA MET A 58 7.14 -11.11 8.06
C MET A 58 7.96 -12.09 7.24
N ALA A 59 8.30 -13.24 7.83
CA ALA A 59 8.90 -14.33 7.09
C ALA A 59 7.93 -14.84 6.02
N ALA A 60 8.43 -15.17 4.84
CA ALA A 60 7.64 -15.66 3.71
C ALA A 60 6.70 -16.82 4.09
N ALA A 61 7.16 -17.74 4.95
CA ALA A 61 6.40 -18.89 5.42
C ALA A 61 5.17 -18.54 6.28
N GLN A 62 5.15 -17.35 6.90
CA GLN A 62 4.06 -16.91 7.78
C GLN A 62 2.99 -16.08 7.03
N VAL A 63 3.21 -15.79 5.74
CA VAL A 63 2.35 -14.90 4.96
C VAL A 63 1.19 -15.69 4.36
N GLN A 64 -0.02 -15.33 4.77
CA GLN A 64 -1.26 -15.75 4.13
C GLN A 64 -2.09 -14.51 3.78
N PRO A 65 -2.93 -14.54 2.73
CA PRO A 65 -3.72 -13.37 2.33
C PRO A 65 -4.57 -12.79 3.46
N ALA A 66 -5.23 -13.64 4.26
CA ALA A 66 -6.06 -13.21 5.38
C ALA A 66 -5.25 -12.51 6.48
N SER A 67 -4.15 -13.12 6.93
CA SER A 67 -3.30 -12.57 7.98
C SER A 67 -2.59 -11.28 7.55
N LEU A 68 -2.17 -11.20 6.28
CA LEU A 68 -1.59 -9.97 5.72
C LEU A 68 -2.62 -8.84 5.68
N ARG A 69 -3.86 -9.13 5.26
CA ARG A 69 -4.96 -8.16 5.23
C ARG A 69 -5.24 -7.59 6.62
N GLU A 70 -5.29 -8.44 7.65
CA GLU A 70 -5.51 -8.00 9.03
C GLU A 70 -4.42 -7.07 9.53
N ARG A 71 -3.15 -7.39 9.27
CA ARG A 71 -2.01 -6.53 9.65
C ARG A 71 -2.06 -5.18 8.94
N VAL A 72 -2.35 -5.15 7.64
CA VAL A 72 -2.50 -3.89 6.90
C VAL A 72 -3.70 -3.09 7.42
N ALA A 73 -4.81 -3.75 7.76
CA ALA A 73 -5.99 -3.09 8.34
C ALA A 73 -5.70 -2.49 9.72
N GLN A 74 -4.82 -3.09 10.52
CA GLN A 74 -4.35 -2.50 11.78
C GLN A 74 -3.48 -1.27 11.51
N LEU A 75 -2.54 -1.34 10.56
CA LEU A 75 -1.70 -0.20 10.18
C LEU A 75 -2.51 0.98 9.62
N LEU A 76 -3.67 0.75 9.00
CA LEU A 76 -4.57 1.82 8.53
C LEU A 76 -5.23 2.62 9.66
N LYS A 77 -5.32 2.05 10.87
CA LYS A 77 -5.94 2.70 12.04
C LYS A 77 -4.91 3.40 12.94
N ALA A 78 -3.62 3.21 12.66
CA ALA A 78 -2.51 3.78 13.41
C ALA A 78 -2.23 5.24 13.05
#